data_AF-A0A661SFM0-F1
#
_entry.id   AF-A0A661SFM0-F1
#
_cell.length_a   1.000
_cell.length_b   1.000
_cell.length_c   1.000
_cell.angle_alpha   90.00
_cell.angle_beta   90.00
_cell.angle_gamma   90.00
#
_symmetry.space_group_name_H-M   'P 1'
#
loop_
_entity.id
_entity.type
_entity.pdbx_description
1 polymer ?
#
loop_
_entity_poly.entity_id
_entity_poly.type
_entity_poly.pdbx_seq_one_letter_code
_entity_poly.pdbx_strand_id
1 'polypeptide(L)'
;MGMEGKRIFYYVLIGIIAGLGSILFHSMCQIGFHFLLDQMAGYRPPRPAGESHLLALTDTPFRRWVLLFLPALGGIISGWLVYTFAPEAEGHGTDAAIDSYHNKQGFIRGRIPFIKTIASALTITSGGSGGREGPIAQIGAGFGSYLATRLK
;
A
#
# COMPACT_ATOMS: atom_id res chain seq x y z
N MET A 1 -28.08 -18.78 -12.03
CA MET A 1 -27.94 -17.43 -11.42
C MET A 1 -28.07 -16.43 -12.56
N GLY A 2 -29.01 -15.48 -12.51
CA GLY A 2 -29.18 -14.47 -13.56
C GLY A 2 -27.92 -13.61 -13.73
N MET A 3 -27.75 -12.95 -14.88
CA MET A 3 -26.60 -12.08 -15.17
C MET A 3 -26.35 -11.03 -14.06
N GLU A 4 -27.43 -10.53 -13.47
CA GLU A 4 -27.45 -9.61 -12.33
C GLU A 4 -26.79 -10.22 -11.08
N GLY A 5 -27.15 -11.46 -10.73
CA GLY A 5 -26.61 -12.15 -9.55
C GLY A 5 -25.10 -12.44 -9.67
N LYS A 6 -24.63 -12.77 -10.88
CA LYS A 6 -23.20 -12.99 -11.14
C LYS A 6 -22.38 -11.70 -10.94
N ARG A 7 -22.92 -10.55 -11.33
CA ARG A 7 -22.27 -9.24 -11.15
C ARG A 7 -22.20 -8.81 -9.69
N ILE A 8 -23.31 -8.95 -8.96
CA ILE A 8 -23.36 -8.66 -7.52
C ILE A 8 -22.32 -9.50 -6.77
N PHE A 9 -22.23 -10.80 -7.09
CA PHE A 9 -21.23 -11.68 -6.49
C PHE A 9 -19.79 -11.18 -6.71
N TYR A 10 -19.47 -10.73 -7.92
CA TYR A 10 -18.15 -10.16 -8.21
C TYR A 10 -17.86 -8.87 -7.46
N TYR A 11 -18.85 -7.98 -7.33
CA TYR A 11 -18.67 -6.74 -6.55
C TYR A 11 -18.44 -7.03 -5.07
N VAL A 12 -19.17 -7.99 -4.49
CA VAL A 12 -18.95 -8.44 -3.12
C VAL A 12 -17.55 -9.03 -2.97
N LEU A 13 -17.12 -9.89 -3.91
CA LEU A 13 -15.80 -10.50 -3.89
C LEU A 13 -14.67 -9.46 -3.97
N ILE A 14 -14.79 -8.47 -4.87
CA ILE A 14 -13.84 -7.36 -5.00
C ILE A 14 -13.78 -6.56 -3.69
N GLY A 15 -14.93 -6.26 -3.09
CA GLY A 15 -15.00 -5.54 -1.81
C GLY A 15 -14.31 -6.28 -0.67
N ILE A 16 -14.53 -7.59 -0.54
CA ILE A 16 -13.87 -8.43 0.47
C ILE A 16 -12.36 -8.42 0.26
N ILE A 17 -11.89 -8.63 -0.98
CA ILE A 17 -10.46 -8.69 -1.27
C ILE A 17 -9.80 -7.32 -1.05
N ALA A 18 -10.43 -6.23 -1.46
CA ALA A 18 -9.93 -4.88 -1.23
C ALA A 18 -9.86 -4.55 0.27
N GLY A 19 -10.88 -4.95 1.05
CA GLY A 19 -10.90 -4.81 2.50
C GLY A 19 -9.78 -5.60 3.18
N LEU A 20 -9.62 -6.88 2.85
CA LEU A 20 -8.54 -7.72 3.36
C LEU A 20 -7.15 -7.18 2.98
N GLY A 21 -6.99 -6.72 1.74
CA GLY A 21 -5.76 -6.09 1.28
C GLY A 21 -5.45 -4.79 2.01
N SER A 22 -6.46 -3.98 2.32
CA SER A 22 -6.33 -2.77 3.14
C SER A 22 -5.86 -3.11 4.56
N ILE A 23 -6.47 -4.12 5.20
CA ILE A 23 -6.06 -4.61 6.53
C ILE A 23 -4.61 -5.08 6.48
N LEU A 24 -4.24 -5.91 5.50
CA LEU A 24 -2.88 -6.42 5.34
C LEU A 24 -1.87 -5.26 5.19
N PHE A 25 -2.17 -4.29 4.33
CA PHE A 25 -1.31 -3.13 4.13
C PHE A 25 -1.18 -2.28 5.40
N HIS A 26 -2.27 -2.10 6.13
CA HIS A 26 -2.27 -1.40 7.40
C HIS A 26 -1.39 -2.12 8.44
N SER A 27 -1.53 -3.43 8.56
CA SER A 27 -0.70 -4.25 9.45
C SER A 27 0.78 -4.19 9.07
N MET A 28 1.11 -4.26 7.76
CA MET A 28 2.49 -4.07 7.28
C MET A 28 3.04 -2.71 7.69
N CYS A 29 2.22 -1.65 7.59
CA CYS A 29 2.65 -0.32 8.02
C CYS A 29 2.89 -0.26 9.53
N GLN A 30 2.00 -0.82 10.35
CA GLN A 30 2.17 -0.83 11.81
C GLN A 30 3.43 -1.61 12.23
N ILE A 31 3.70 -2.75 11.60
CA ILE A 31 4.93 -3.52 11.80
C ILE A 31 6.15 -2.70 11.39
N GLY A 32 6.14 -2.11 10.19
CA GLY A 32 7.26 -1.31 9.70
C GLY A 32 7.53 -0.08 10.57
N PHE A 33 6.51 0.63 11.05
CA PHE A 33 6.68 1.74 11.98
C PHE A 33 7.32 1.31 13.29
N HIS A 34 6.94 0.15 13.82
CA HIS A 34 7.54 -0.37 15.04
C HIS A 34 9.02 -0.74 14.84
N PHE A 35 9.37 -1.44 13.75
CA PHE A 35 10.76 -1.81 13.50
C PHE A 35 11.63 -0.61 13.11
N LEU A 36 11.17 0.22 12.17
CA LEU A 36 11.98 1.29 11.60
C LEU A 36 11.97 2.57 12.45
N LEU A 37 10.81 3.04 12.92
CA LEU A 37 10.74 4.30 13.68
C LEU A 37 10.87 4.09 15.19
N ASP A 38 10.19 3.11 15.78
CA ASP A 38 10.22 2.90 17.23
C ASP A 38 11.53 2.21 17.66
N GLN A 39 11.85 1.02 17.13
CA GLN A 39 13.06 0.28 17.54
C GLN A 39 14.37 0.96 17.10
N MET A 40 14.48 1.42 15.84
CA MET A 40 15.75 2.01 15.38
C MET A 40 15.92 3.48 15.78
N ALA A 41 14.86 4.29 15.70
CA ALA A 41 14.94 5.74 15.92
C ALA A 41 14.37 6.22 17.26
N GLY A 42 13.64 5.38 18.00
CA GLY A 42 12.92 5.80 19.21
C GLY A 42 11.82 6.83 18.94
N TYR A 43 11.34 6.93 17.70
CA TYR A 43 10.32 7.88 17.27
C TYR A 43 8.95 7.23 17.17
N ARG A 44 7.97 7.86 17.80
CA ARG A 44 6.60 7.32 17.94
C ARG A 44 5.62 8.30 17.30
N PRO A 45 5.29 8.14 16.00
CA PRO A 45 4.37 9.04 15.34
C PRO A 45 2.97 8.95 15.97
N PRO A 46 2.25 10.09 16.13
CA PRO A 46 0.88 10.09 16.64
C PRO A 46 -0.03 9.30 15.70
N ARG A 47 -0.90 8.48 16.28
CA ARG A 47 -1.82 7.63 15.51
C ARG A 47 -3.21 8.24 15.39
N PRO A 48 -3.98 7.84 14.37
CA PRO A 48 -5.40 8.14 14.31
C PRO A 48 -6.09 7.70 15.60
N ALA A 49 -7.02 8.52 16.08
CA ALA A 49 -7.77 8.22 17.31
C ALA A 49 -8.53 6.90 17.17
N GLY A 50 -8.39 6.01 18.16
CA GLY A 50 -9.08 4.71 18.22
C GLY A 50 -8.29 3.50 17.73
N GLU A 51 -7.07 3.67 17.19
CA GLU A 51 -6.21 2.54 16.79
C GLU A 51 -5.28 2.07 17.93
N SER A 52 -5.35 0.78 18.28
CA SER A 52 -4.44 0.17 19.27
C SER A 52 -3.08 -0.20 18.67
N HIS A 53 -2.08 -0.33 19.53
CA HIS A 53 -0.78 -0.86 19.14
C HIS A 53 -0.86 -2.37 18.94
N LEU A 54 -0.53 -2.86 17.73
CA LEU A 54 -0.31 -4.30 17.53
C LEU A 54 0.90 -4.82 18.32
N LEU A 55 1.91 -3.97 18.53
CA LEU A 55 3.17 -4.30 19.19
C LEU A 55 3.45 -3.29 20.29
N ALA A 56 3.93 -3.78 21.44
CA ALA A 56 4.27 -2.94 22.59
C ALA A 56 5.29 -1.87 22.20
N LEU A 57 5.17 -0.69 22.80
CA LEU A 57 6.14 0.39 22.61
C LEU A 57 7.49 0.02 23.22
N THR A 58 8.57 0.34 22.53
CA THR A 58 9.93 0.09 23.00
C THR A 58 10.41 1.25 23.87
N ASP A 59 11.23 1.00 24.91
CA ASP A 59 11.90 2.05 25.73
C ASP A 59 13.16 2.64 25.07
N THR A 60 13.23 2.62 23.74
CA THR A 60 14.37 3.12 22.98
C THR A 60 14.52 4.64 23.14
N PRO A 61 15.75 5.15 23.40
CA PRO A 61 16.01 6.58 23.44
C PRO A 61 15.90 7.16 22.04
N PHE A 62 15.42 8.40 21.97
CA PHE A 62 15.19 9.09 20.70
C PHE A 62 16.51 9.44 19.99
N ARG A 63 16.70 8.91 18.77
CA ARG A 63 17.92 9.06 17.95
C ARG A 63 17.63 9.88 16.68
N ARG A 64 17.82 11.20 16.77
CA ARG A 64 17.57 12.17 15.69
C ARG A 64 18.29 11.85 14.38
N TRP A 65 19.53 11.36 14.46
CA TRP A 65 20.32 11.02 13.27
C TRP A 65 19.72 9.88 12.46
N VAL A 66 19.09 8.90 13.11
CA VAL A 66 18.43 7.79 12.40
C VAL A 66 17.25 8.31 11.58
N LEU A 67 16.46 9.23 12.12
CA LEU A 67 15.36 9.87 11.39
C LEU A 67 15.80 10.65 10.16
N LEU A 68 17.05 11.13 10.11
CA LEU A 68 17.57 11.82 8.94
C LEU A 68 17.86 10.85 7.78
N PHE A 69 18.47 9.70 8.08
CA PHE A 69 18.89 8.75 7.04
C PHE A 69 17.81 7.75 6.66
N LEU A 70 16.90 7.44 7.58
CA LEU A 70 15.91 6.39 7.38
C LEU A 70 14.93 6.68 6.23
N PRO A 71 14.35 7.90 6.07
CA PRO A 71 13.52 8.23 4.91
C PRO A 71 14.31 8.18 3.59
N ALA A 72 15.59 8.57 3.61
CA ALA A 72 16.44 8.52 2.43
C ALA A 72 16.67 7.07 1.97
N LEU A 73 16.99 6.17 2.90
CA LEU A 73 17.12 4.74 2.61
C LEU A 73 15.79 4.13 2.15
N GLY A 74 14.69 4.46 2.81
CA GLY A 74 13.36 4.00 2.42
C GLY A 74 12.99 4.44 0.99
N GLY A 75 13.30 5.69 0.63
CA GLY A 75 13.11 6.23 -0.72
C GLY A 75 14.00 5.57 -1.77
N ILE A 76 15.26 5.28 -1.44
CA ILE A 76 16.17 4.56 -2.34
C ILE A 76 15.66 3.14 -2.61
N ILE A 77 15.29 2.41 -1.56
CA ILE A 77 14.82 1.02 -1.68
C ILE A 77 13.47 0.99 -2.42
N SER A 78 12.53 1.88 -2.07
CA SER A 78 11.22 1.93 -2.72
C SER A 78 11.34 2.36 -4.19
N GLY A 79 12.19 3.34 -4.49
CA GLY A 79 12.53 3.74 -5.85
C GLY A 79 13.12 2.58 -6.64
N TRP A 80 14.16 1.92 -6.10
CA TRP A 80 14.79 0.77 -6.74
C TRP A 80 13.78 -0.37 -7.02
N LEU A 81 12.88 -0.66 -6.07
CA LEU A 81 11.85 -1.67 -6.24
C LEU A 81 10.89 -1.33 -7.39
N VAL A 82 10.40 -0.09 -7.44
CA VAL A 82 9.48 0.37 -8.50
C VAL A 82 10.19 0.35 -9.85
N TYR A 83 11.36 1.00 -9.97
CA TYR A 83 12.09 1.10 -11.24
C TYR A 83 12.53 -0.26 -11.79
N THR A 84 12.84 -1.22 -10.91
CA THR A 84 13.31 -2.55 -11.34
C THR A 84 12.16 -3.46 -11.76
N PHE A 85 11.05 -3.48 -11.01
CA PHE A 85 10.02 -4.51 -11.18
C PHE A 85 8.71 -4.02 -11.80
N ALA A 86 8.37 -2.74 -11.64
CA ALA A 86 7.19 -2.12 -12.23
C ALA A 86 7.42 -0.62 -12.50
N PRO A 87 8.28 -0.27 -13.48
CA PRO A 87 8.51 1.13 -13.85
C PRO A 87 7.21 1.82 -14.28
N GLU A 88 6.25 1.07 -14.84
CA GLU A 88 4.92 1.58 -15.16
C GLU A 88 4.05 1.95 -13.94
N ALA A 89 4.51 1.67 -12.71
CA ALA A 89 3.84 1.99 -11.47
C ALA A 89 4.31 3.34 -10.87
N GLU A 90 5.03 4.17 -11.63
CA GLU A 90 5.46 5.50 -11.20
C GLU A 90 4.27 6.42 -10.83
N GLY A 91 4.52 7.43 -10.00
CA GLY A 91 3.54 8.45 -9.66
C GLY A 91 2.53 8.03 -8.59
N HIS A 92 1.38 8.70 -8.56
CA HIS A 92 0.33 8.44 -7.57
C HIS A 92 -0.52 7.24 -8.00
N GLY A 93 -0.82 6.35 -7.06
CA GLY A 93 -1.56 5.12 -7.36
C GLY A 93 -2.99 5.36 -7.84
N THR A 94 -3.63 6.44 -7.36
CA THR A 94 -4.98 6.88 -7.74
C THR A 94 -5.05 7.29 -9.21
N ASP A 95 -4.07 8.07 -9.67
CA ASP A 95 -4.04 8.61 -11.03
C ASP A 95 -3.90 7.47 -12.04
N ALA A 96 -3.08 6.47 -11.71
CA ALA A 96 -2.93 5.27 -12.52
C ALA A 96 -4.23 4.45 -12.62
N ALA A 97 -5.04 4.41 -11.55
CA ALA A 97 -6.35 3.74 -11.58
C ALA A 97 -7.35 4.52 -12.45
N ILE A 98 -7.40 5.85 -12.31
CA ILE A 98 -8.24 6.73 -13.13
C ILE A 98 -7.86 6.63 -14.61
N ASP A 99 -6.57 6.70 -14.92
CA ASP A 99 -6.04 6.54 -16.28
C ASP A 99 -6.37 5.15 -16.85
N SER A 100 -6.27 4.10 -16.04
CA SER A 100 -6.61 2.76 -16.49
C SER A 100 -8.08 2.66 -16.92
N TYR A 101 -8.99 3.28 -16.17
CA TYR A 101 -10.41 3.29 -16.47
C TYR A 101 -10.72 4.05 -17.77
N HIS A 102 -10.16 5.25 -17.93
CA HIS A 102 -10.48 6.11 -19.07
C HIS A 102 -9.74 5.70 -20.37
N ASN A 103 -8.47 5.31 -20.26
CA ASN A 103 -7.59 5.17 -21.41
C ASN A 103 -7.14 3.73 -21.68
N LYS A 104 -7.25 2.82 -20.72
CA LYS A 104 -6.74 1.44 -20.82
C LYS A 104 -7.81 0.36 -20.63
N GLN A 105 -9.08 0.71 -20.80
CA GLN A 105 -10.23 -0.22 -20.69
C GLN A 105 -10.29 -0.94 -19.32
N GLY A 106 -9.83 -0.27 -18.26
CA GLY A 106 -9.76 -0.82 -16.90
C GLY A 106 -8.66 -1.86 -16.71
N PHE A 107 -7.72 -2.01 -17.66
CA PHE A 107 -6.63 -2.97 -17.55
C PHE A 107 -5.50 -2.47 -16.64
N ILE A 108 -5.18 -3.25 -15.61
CA ILE A 108 -4.07 -3.04 -14.68
C ILE A 108 -3.26 -4.34 -14.62
N ARG A 109 -1.95 -4.25 -14.84
CA ARG A 109 -1.07 -5.42 -14.72
C ARG A 109 -1.00 -5.88 -13.27
N GLY A 110 -1.24 -7.17 -13.02
CA GLY A 110 -1.32 -7.72 -11.66
C GLY A 110 -0.07 -7.54 -10.79
N ARG A 111 1.11 -7.31 -11.36
CA ARG A 111 2.34 -6.99 -10.62
C ARG A 111 2.35 -5.58 -10.00
N ILE A 112 1.66 -4.63 -10.63
CA ILE A 112 1.70 -3.20 -10.25
C ILE A 112 1.18 -2.99 -8.83
N PRO A 113 -0.03 -3.46 -8.46
CA PRO A 113 -0.55 -3.26 -7.11
C PRO A 113 0.39 -3.84 -6.06
N PHE A 114 0.90 -5.05 -6.26
CA PHE A 114 1.78 -5.72 -5.30
C PHE A 114 3.08 -4.93 -5.05
N ILE A 115 3.75 -4.52 -6.13
CA ILE A 115 5.01 -3.77 -6.03
C ILE A 115 4.77 -2.40 -5.41
N LYS A 116 3.69 -1.70 -5.80
CA LYS A 116 3.38 -0.39 -5.24
C LYS A 116 3.02 -0.47 -3.77
N THR A 117 2.25 -1.47 -3.35
CA THR A 117 1.92 -1.70 -1.95
C THR A 117 3.19 -1.83 -1.10
N ILE A 118 4.16 -2.64 -1.55
CA ILE A 118 5.43 -2.81 -0.82
C ILE A 118 6.25 -1.50 -0.84
N ALA A 119 6.40 -0.87 -1.99
CA ALA A 119 7.16 0.38 -2.12
C ALA A 119 6.58 1.49 -1.23
N SER A 120 5.26 1.65 -1.22
CA SER A 120 4.58 2.63 -0.38
C SER A 120 4.66 2.29 1.11
N ALA A 121 4.56 1.00 1.48
CA ALA A 121 4.78 0.59 2.87
C ALA A 121 6.18 0.99 3.33
N LEU A 122 7.21 0.73 2.52
CA LEU A 122 8.60 1.10 2.84
C LEU A 122 8.76 2.62 2.99
N THR A 123 8.30 3.41 2.01
CA THR A 123 8.39 4.87 2.07
C THR A 123 7.69 5.45 3.29
N ILE A 124 6.46 4.99 3.58
CA ILE A 124 5.68 5.49 4.72
C ILE A 124 6.33 5.10 6.04
N THR A 125 6.71 3.82 6.18
CA THR A 125 7.23 3.30 7.45
C THR A 125 8.65 3.75 7.77
N SER A 126 9.43 4.15 6.75
CA SER A 126 10.73 4.80 6.96
C SER A 126 10.62 6.27 7.38
N GLY A 127 9.41 6.82 7.47
CA GLY A 127 9.16 8.23 7.79
C GLY A 127 9.13 9.17 6.58
N GLY A 128 9.02 8.62 5.37
CA GLY A 128 8.80 9.40 4.15
C GLY A 128 7.37 9.92 4.06
N SER A 129 7.18 10.99 3.28
CA SER A 129 5.84 11.54 3.02
C SER A 129 5.04 10.60 2.11
N GLY A 130 3.85 10.20 2.55
CA GLY A 130 2.97 9.34 1.77
C GLY A 130 1.67 9.01 2.50
N GLY A 131 0.58 8.91 1.73
CA GLY A 131 -0.73 8.49 2.23
C GLY A 131 -0.98 6.99 1.98
N ARG A 132 -1.89 6.40 2.78
CA ARG A 132 -2.33 5.01 2.61
C ARG A 132 -3.38 4.84 1.49
N GLU A 133 -4.00 5.93 1.07
CA GLU A 133 -5.12 5.96 0.13
C GLU A 133 -4.74 5.39 -1.25
N GLY A 134 -3.62 5.83 -1.82
CA GLY A 134 -3.16 5.39 -3.13
C GLY A 134 -2.92 3.88 -3.22
N PRO A 135 -2.13 3.28 -2.31
CA PRO A 135 -1.91 1.83 -2.26
C PRO A 135 -3.21 1.03 -2.08
N ILE A 136 -4.09 1.46 -1.19
CA ILE A 136 -5.37 0.77 -0.93
C ILE A 136 -6.27 0.82 -2.19
N ALA A 137 -6.35 1.99 -2.84
CA ALA A 137 -7.10 2.15 -4.08
C ALA A 137 -6.55 1.25 -5.20
N GLN A 138 -5.22 1.16 -5.35
CA GLN A 138 -4.60 0.29 -6.36
C GLN A 138 -4.77 -1.20 -6.09
N ILE A 139 -4.78 -1.63 -4.83
CA ILE A 139 -5.10 -3.01 -4.48
C ILE A 139 -6.50 -3.34 -5.02
N GLY A 140 -7.51 -2.54 -4.67
CA GLY A 140 -8.88 -2.74 -5.14
C GLY A 140 -9.01 -2.71 -6.66
N ALA A 141 -8.45 -1.68 -7.30
CA ALA A 141 -8.49 -1.53 -8.76
C ALA A 141 -7.78 -2.69 -9.48
N GLY A 142 -6.60 -3.08 -8.99
CA GLY A 142 -5.82 -4.17 -9.56
C GLY A 142 -6.50 -5.53 -9.48
N PHE A 143 -7.12 -5.84 -8.33
CA PHE A 143 -7.91 -7.07 -8.19
C PHE A 143 -9.17 -7.05 -9.05
N GLY A 144 -9.87 -5.92 -9.12
CA GLY A 144 -11.03 -5.75 -10.01
C GLY A 144 -10.66 -6.00 -11.48
N SER A 145 -9.55 -5.42 -11.93
CA SER A 145 -9.01 -5.63 -13.27
C SER A 145 -8.61 -7.08 -13.54
N TYR A 146 -7.94 -7.72 -12.58
CA TYR A 146 -7.56 -9.14 -12.68
C TYR A 146 -8.79 -10.05 -12.83
N LEU A 147 -9.81 -9.84 -11.99
CA LEU A 147 -11.04 -10.62 -12.02
C LEU A 147 -11.78 -10.45 -13.35
N ALA A 148 -11.91 -9.22 -13.83
CA ALA A 148 -12.52 -8.90 -15.12
C ALA A 148 -11.78 -9.55 -16.30
N THR A 149 -10.44 -9.59 -16.24
CA THR A 149 -9.62 -10.21 -17.29
C THR A 149 -9.73 -11.73 -17.31
N ARG A 150 -9.85 -12.37 -16.12
CA ARG A 150 -9.93 -13.82 -15.98
C ARG A 150 -11.32 -14.40 -16.24
N LEU A 151 -12.38 -13.64 -15.97
CA LEU A 151 -13.76 -14.13 -15.99
C LEU A 151 -14.61 -13.61 -17.16
N LYS A 152 -13.99 -13.44 -18.34
CA LYS A 152 -14.67 -13.07 -19.60
C LYS A 152 -16.00 -13.80 -19.77
#